data_AF-A0A7W1L564-F1
#
_entry.id   AF-A0A7W1L564-F1
#
_cell.length_a   1.000
_cell.length_b   1.000
_cell.length_c   1.000
_cell.angle_alpha   90.00
_cell.angle_beta   90.00
_cell.angle_gamma   90.00
#
_symmetry.space_group_name_H-M   'P 1'
#
loop_
_entity.id
_entity.type
_entity.pdbx_description
1 polymer ?
#
loop_
_entity_poly.entity_id
_entity_poly.type
_entity_poly.pdbx_seq_one_letter_code
_entity_poly.pdbx_strand_id
1 'polypeptide(L)'
;MQGEFGIGLLSFWTLGEELLLTCGGDDGHSYQMHLRKGHPSYRITHRRALFSESGTDVLIRSILPGIKNFSGEKIQWYLASELRDRIRHSGVSIRVVDRTARTEFKVEPRQFEGRLLHELSGSVLAESGLYAELYLHAHSAANSVSLYRSGTR
;
A
#
# COMPACT_ATOMS: atom_id res chain seq x y z
N MET A 1 1.17 -6.32 -15.69
CA MET A 1 0.08 -7.22 -15.25
C MET A 1 0.51 -7.90 -13.97
N GLN A 2 0.04 -7.43 -12.81
CA GLN A 2 0.35 -8.04 -11.51
C GLN A 2 -0.98 -8.17 -10.75
N GLY A 3 -1.47 -9.41 -10.65
CA GLY A 3 -2.78 -9.73 -10.08
C GLY A 3 -3.55 -10.88 -10.75
N GLU A 4 -3.04 -11.45 -11.84
CA GLU A 4 -3.82 -12.39 -12.68
C GLU A 4 -4.03 -13.79 -12.06
N PHE A 5 -3.27 -14.17 -11.02
CA PHE A 5 -3.26 -15.54 -10.51
C PHE A 5 -3.79 -15.73 -9.08
N GLY A 6 -4.33 -14.70 -8.42
CA GLY A 6 -4.83 -14.84 -7.03
C GLY A 6 -3.75 -15.17 -5.97
N ILE A 7 -2.50 -15.39 -6.38
CA ILE A 7 -1.34 -15.72 -5.54
C ILE A 7 -1.04 -14.59 -4.55
N GLY A 8 -1.35 -13.35 -4.94
CA GLY A 8 -1.12 -12.17 -4.10
C GLY A 8 -1.82 -12.26 -2.74
N LEU A 9 -3.09 -12.65 -2.71
CA LEU A 9 -3.87 -12.73 -1.47
C LEU A 9 -3.44 -13.90 -0.56
N LEU A 10 -3.12 -15.04 -1.15
CA LEU A 10 -2.59 -16.20 -0.42
C LEU A 10 -1.16 -15.97 0.09
N SER A 11 -0.40 -15.04 -0.48
CA SER A 11 0.92 -14.69 0.05
C SER A 11 0.82 -14.03 1.44
N PHE A 12 -0.27 -13.31 1.73
CA PHE A 12 -0.51 -12.67 3.02
C PHE A 12 -0.71 -13.68 4.17
N TRP A 13 -1.07 -14.93 3.86
CA TRP A 13 -1.08 -16.05 4.78
C TRP A 13 0.18 -16.15 5.64
N THR A 14 1.32 -15.80 5.04
CA THR A 14 2.63 -15.95 5.67
C THR A 14 3.01 -14.78 6.59
N LEU A 15 2.20 -13.72 6.64
CA LEU A 15 2.53 -12.50 7.39
C LEU A 15 2.13 -12.56 8.87
N GLY A 16 1.23 -13.45 9.24
CA GLY A 16 0.75 -13.61 10.61
C GLY A 16 0.51 -15.06 10.98
N GLU A 17 0.06 -15.29 12.20
CA GLU A 17 -0.37 -16.62 12.63
C GLU A 17 -1.76 -16.99 12.09
N GLU A 18 -2.60 -16.00 11.80
CA GLU A 18 -3.96 -16.22 11.27
C GLU A 18 -4.29 -15.24 10.15
N LEU A 19 -5.02 -15.73 9.14
CA LEU A 19 -5.63 -14.95 8.06
C LEU A 19 -7.14 -15.21 8.06
N LEU A 20 -7.91 -14.13 8.15
CA LEU A 20 -9.37 -14.14 8.10
C LEU A 20 -9.81 -13.36 6.86
N LEU A 21 -10.56 -14.01 5.98
CA LEU A 21 -11.22 -13.39 4.83
C LEU A 21 -12.71 -13.39 5.10
N THR A 22 -13.35 -12.23 5.08
CA THR A 22 -14.80 -12.10 5.27
C THR A 22 -15.40 -11.45 4.04
N CYS A 23 -16.46 -12.03 3.48
CA CYS A 23 -17.19 -11.44 2.37
C CYS A 23 -18.70 -11.62 2.55
N GLY A 24 -19.47 -10.69 1.99
CA GLY A 24 -20.91 -10.89 1.82
C GLY A 24 -21.17 -11.87 0.67
N GLY A 25 -22.09 -12.80 0.88
CA GLY A 25 -22.68 -13.62 -0.16
C GLY A 25 -23.93 -12.97 -0.75
N ASP A 26 -24.28 -13.38 -1.97
CA ASP A 26 -25.51 -12.92 -2.65
C ASP A 26 -26.80 -13.40 -1.95
N ASP A 27 -26.67 -14.35 -1.01
CA ASP A 27 -27.72 -14.86 -0.14
C ASP A 27 -27.97 -13.98 1.11
N GLY A 28 -27.25 -12.86 1.24
CA GLY A 28 -27.34 -11.96 2.39
C GLY A 28 -26.62 -12.47 3.64
N HIS A 29 -25.88 -13.58 3.56
CA HIS A 29 -25.05 -14.09 4.63
C HIS A 29 -23.60 -13.62 4.49
N SER A 30 -22.94 -13.31 5.61
CA SER A 30 -21.49 -13.10 5.61
C SER A 30 -20.77 -14.44 5.80
N TYR A 31 -19.82 -14.72 4.93
CA TYR A 31 -18.94 -15.88 4.98
C TYR A 31 -17.57 -15.46 5.49
N GLN A 32 -17.01 -16.25 6.40
CA GLN A 32 -15.66 -16.05 6.88
C GLN A 32 -14.83 -17.31 6.65
N MET A 33 -13.75 -17.16 5.88
CA MET A 33 -12.71 -18.18 5.76
C MET A 33 -11.61 -17.88 6.77
N HIS A 34 -11.33 -18.86 7.62
CA HIS A 34 -10.23 -18.82 8.57
C HIS A 34 -9.15 -19.80 8.12
N LEU A 35 -7.95 -19.27 7.97
CA LEU A 35 -6.75 -20.05 7.80
C LEU A 35 -5.86 -19.79 9.04
N ARG A 36 -5.12 -20.81 9.51
CA ARG A 36 -4.02 -20.67 10.51
C ARG A 36 -2.65 -21.22 10.07
N LYS A 37 -1.58 -20.45 10.23
CA LYS A 37 -0.21 -20.81 9.84
C LYS A 37 0.20 -22.22 10.32
N GLY A 38 0.87 -22.96 9.44
CA GLY A 38 1.31 -24.34 9.70
C GLY A 38 0.20 -25.39 9.57
N HIS A 39 -1.06 -24.98 9.36
CA HIS A 39 -2.16 -25.89 9.03
C HIS A 39 -2.55 -25.76 7.55
N PRO A 40 -2.58 -26.86 6.78
CA PRO A 40 -2.96 -26.82 5.36
C PRO A 40 -4.47 -26.64 5.16
N SER A 41 -5.26 -26.90 6.21
CA SER A 41 -6.72 -26.80 6.16
C SER A 41 -7.21 -25.40 6.44
N TYR A 42 -8.27 -25.00 5.75
CA TYR A 42 -9.05 -23.80 6.05
C TYR A 42 -10.43 -24.20 6.59
N ARG A 43 -11.08 -23.29 7.33
CA ARG A 43 -12.45 -23.47 7.82
C ARG A 43 -13.30 -22.30 7.36
N ILE A 44 -14.44 -22.59 6.73
CA ILE A 44 -15.45 -21.59 6.38
C ILE A 44 -16.55 -21.61 7.43
N THR A 45 -16.96 -20.42 7.89
CA THR A 45 -18.01 -20.24 8.88
C THR A 45 -18.95 -19.12 8.48
N HIS A 46 -20.23 -19.26 8.84
CA HIS A 46 -21.20 -18.17 8.73
C HIS A 46 -20.97 -17.17 9.88
N ARG A 47 -20.82 -15.90 9.52
CA ARG A 47 -20.77 -14.80 10.48
C ARG A 47 -22.16 -14.19 10.55
N ARG A 48 -22.74 -14.12 11.76
CA ARG A 48 -23.97 -13.38 12.00
C ARG A 48 -23.65 -11.89 11.92
N ALA A 49 -23.89 -11.29 10.76
CA ALA A 49 -23.92 -9.86 10.60
C ALA A 49 -25.37 -9.38 10.73
N LEU A 50 -25.58 -8.24 11.41
CA LEU A 50 -26.91 -7.62 11.52
C LEU A 50 -27.36 -6.95 10.21
N PHE A 51 -26.41 -6.75 9.29
CA PHE A 51 -26.61 -6.13 7.98
C PHE A 51 -25.80 -6.89 6.93
N SER A 52 -26.22 -6.84 5.67
CA SER A 52 -25.43 -7.34 4.54
C SER A 52 -24.11 -6.55 4.45
N GLU A 53 -22.98 -7.22 4.68
CA GLU A 53 -21.66 -6.61 4.51
C GLU A 53 -21.34 -6.55 3.01
N SER A 54 -21.22 -5.35 2.46
CA SER A 54 -20.79 -5.17 1.07
C SER A 54 -19.27 -5.17 0.98
N GLY A 55 -18.71 -6.00 0.10
CA GLY A 55 -17.28 -6.07 -0.16
C GLY A 55 -16.58 -7.21 0.58
N THR A 56 -15.26 -7.11 0.66
CA THR A 56 -14.40 -8.15 1.21
C THR A 56 -13.43 -7.55 2.21
N ASP A 57 -13.43 -8.08 3.42
CA ASP A 57 -12.49 -7.75 4.48
C ASP A 57 -11.39 -8.80 4.58
N VAL A 58 -10.16 -8.33 4.72
CA VAL A 58 -8.98 -9.18 4.96
C VAL A 58 -8.34 -8.76 6.27
N LEU A 59 -8.26 -9.69 7.23
CA LEU A 59 -7.66 -9.46 8.54
C LEU A 59 -6.55 -10.46 8.81
N ILE A 60 -5.35 -9.96 9.12
CA ILE A 60 -4.21 -10.76 9.54
C ILE A 60 -4.00 -10.52 11.03
N ARG A 61 -3.96 -11.58 11.83
CA ARG A 61 -3.70 -11.49 13.29
C ARG A 61 -2.32 -12.00 13.62
N SER A 62 -1.78 -11.46 14.72
CA SER A 62 -0.48 -11.84 15.28
C SER A 62 0.62 -11.84 14.22
N ILE A 63 0.92 -10.64 13.70
CA ILE A 63 1.97 -10.44 12.70
C ILE A 63 3.29 -11.02 13.23
N LEU A 64 3.97 -11.80 12.38
CA LEU A 64 5.16 -12.54 12.79
C LEU A 64 6.33 -11.60 13.16
N PRO A 65 7.15 -11.99 14.16
CA PRO A 65 8.37 -11.25 14.49
C PRO A 65 9.31 -11.25 13.28
N GLY A 66 9.87 -10.09 12.94
CA GLY A 66 10.76 -9.90 11.78
C GLY A 66 10.09 -9.22 10.58
N ILE A 67 8.75 -9.16 10.55
CA ILE A 67 8.04 -8.25 9.65
C ILE A 67 8.17 -6.85 10.24
N LYS A 68 8.84 -5.94 9.50
CA LYS A 68 9.08 -4.56 9.96
C LYS A 68 7.76 -3.93 10.44
N ASN A 69 7.82 -3.21 11.56
CA ASN A 69 6.71 -2.36 11.98
C ASN A 69 6.39 -1.36 10.84
N PHE A 70 5.22 -1.53 10.24
CA PHE A 70 4.69 -0.60 9.27
C PHE A 70 4.00 0.54 10.03
N SER A 71 4.49 1.77 9.86
CA SER A 71 3.73 2.95 10.33
C SER A 71 2.65 3.28 9.31
N GLY A 72 1.52 3.82 9.77
CA GLY A 72 0.47 4.29 8.87
C GLY A 72 0.98 5.26 7.78
N GLU A 73 1.93 6.12 8.15
CA GLU A 73 2.60 7.04 7.22
C GLU A 73 3.34 6.32 6.09
N LYS A 74 4.17 5.31 6.41
CA LYS A 74 4.91 4.55 5.38
C LYS A 74 3.98 3.79 4.45
N ILE A 75 2.90 3.24 5.00
CA ILE A 75 1.86 2.55 4.20
C ILE A 75 1.20 3.56 3.27
N GLN A 76 0.83 4.73 3.78
CA GLN A 76 0.21 5.79 2.97
C GLN A 76 1.14 6.20 1.82
N TRP A 77 2.43 6.45 2.07
CA TRP A 77 3.39 6.80 1.02
C TRP A 77 3.53 5.70 -0.04
N TYR A 78 3.61 4.45 0.40
CA TYR A 78 3.71 3.32 -0.52
C TYR A 78 2.46 3.22 -1.41
N LEU A 79 1.26 3.28 -0.83
CA LEU A 79 0.01 3.22 -1.59
C LEU A 79 -0.17 4.41 -2.53
N ALA A 80 0.20 5.62 -2.08
CA ALA A 80 0.16 6.84 -2.90
C ALA A 80 1.06 6.76 -4.14
N SER A 81 2.17 6.01 -4.05
CA SER A 81 3.09 5.77 -5.15
C SER A 81 2.63 4.61 -6.05
N GLU A 82 2.32 3.45 -5.45
CA GLU A 82 2.01 2.20 -6.16
C GLU A 82 0.65 2.23 -6.85
N LEU A 83 -0.34 2.89 -6.24
CA LEU A 83 -1.71 2.95 -6.77
C LEU A 83 -2.00 4.28 -7.48
N ARG A 84 -1.01 5.14 -7.69
CA ARG A 84 -1.17 6.51 -8.21
C ARG A 84 -2.11 6.59 -9.43
N ASP A 85 -1.77 5.88 -10.50
CA ASP A 85 -2.54 5.97 -11.75
C ASP A 85 -3.92 5.34 -11.58
N ARG A 86 -4.02 4.25 -10.80
CA ARG A 86 -5.29 3.60 -10.47
C ARG A 86 -6.22 4.53 -9.70
N ILE A 87 -5.71 5.26 -8.71
CA ILE A 87 -6.48 6.25 -7.93
C ILE A 87 -6.96 7.38 -8.84
N ARG A 88 -6.09 7.90 -9.73
CA ARG A 88 -6.46 8.98 -10.67
C ARG A 88 -7.56 8.58 -11.65
N HIS A 89 -7.53 7.35 -12.16
CA HIS A 89 -8.53 6.90 -13.15
C HIS A 89 -9.86 6.48 -12.51
N SER A 90 -9.82 5.81 -11.36
CA SER A 90 -11.02 5.24 -10.74
C SER A 90 -11.71 6.17 -9.74
N GLY A 91 -11.01 7.20 -9.24
CA GLY A 91 -11.55 8.11 -8.23
C GLY A 91 -11.80 7.46 -6.86
N VAL A 92 -11.24 6.27 -6.60
CA VAL A 92 -11.42 5.57 -5.33
C VAL A 92 -10.80 6.34 -4.17
N SER A 93 -11.46 6.31 -3.03
CA SER A 93 -10.94 6.85 -1.77
C SER A 93 -10.25 5.73 -0.99
N ILE A 94 -9.00 5.95 -0.59
CA ILE A 94 -8.23 4.99 0.22
C ILE A 94 -7.79 5.70 1.50
N ARG A 95 -7.94 5.01 2.63
CA ARG A 95 -7.72 5.54 3.97
C ARG A 95 -6.88 4.57 4.79
N VAL A 96 -5.85 5.08 5.45
CA VAL A 96 -4.97 4.31 6.34
C VAL A 96 -5.21 4.78 7.76
N VAL A 97 -5.68 3.89 8.62
CA VAL A 97 -5.95 4.18 10.03
C VAL A 97 -4.93 3.45 10.89
N ASP A 98 -4.05 4.20 11.56
CA ASP A 98 -3.09 3.66 12.51
C ASP A 98 -3.63 3.81 13.92
N ARG A 99 -4.13 2.69 14.47
CA ARG A 99 -4.69 2.66 15.83
C ARG A 99 -3.62 2.77 16.92
N THR A 100 -2.37 2.45 16.62
CA THR A 100 -1.25 2.53 17.58
C THR A 100 -0.86 4.00 17.77
N ALA A 101 -0.73 4.73 16.66
CA ALA A 101 -0.41 6.17 16.67
C ALA A 101 -1.66 7.05 16.87
N ARG A 102 -2.87 6.49 16.79
CA ARG A 102 -4.16 7.22 16.79
C ARG A 102 -4.25 8.28 15.70
N THR A 103 -3.70 7.96 14.53
CA THR A 103 -3.66 8.86 13.37
C THR A 103 -4.36 8.23 12.18
N GLU A 104 -4.83 9.10 11.30
CA GLU A 104 -5.53 8.73 10.08
C GLU A 104 -4.92 9.49 8.91
N PHE A 105 -4.61 8.76 7.83
CA PHE A 105 -4.01 9.31 6.63
C PHE A 105 -4.88 9.00 5.42
N LYS A 106 -5.16 10.04 4.63
CA LYS A 106 -5.77 9.88 3.31
C LYS A 106 -4.68 9.58 2.27
N VAL A 107 -4.88 8.57 1.44
CA VAL A 107 -3.96 8.26 0.35
C VAL A 107 -4.31 9.16 -0.83
N GLU A 108 -3.39 10.06 -1.19
CA GLU A 108 -3.55 10.94 -2.35
C GLU A 108 -2.50 10.58 -3.40
N PRO A 109 -2.86 10.57 -4.69
CA PRO A 109 -1.95 10.17 -5.75
C PRO A 109 -0.79 11.17 -5.81
N ARG A 110 0.44 10.69 -5.67
CA ARG A 110 1.63 11.55 -5.65
C ARG A 110 1.69 12.40 -6.92
N GLN A 111 2.00 13.69 -6.79
CA GLN A 111 2.05 14.59 -7.95
C GLN A 111 3.19 14.19 -8.91
N PHE A 112 4.38 13.95 -8.37
CA PHE A 112 5.61 13.63 -9.10
C PHE A 112 6.06 12.17 -8.92
N GLU A 113 6.63 11.59 -9.98
CA GLU A 113 7.16 10.21 -10.01
C GLU A 113 8.65 10.18 -9.65
N GLY A 114 9.15 9.04 -9.15
CA GLY A 114 10.57 8.83 -8.84
C GLY A 114 10.94 8.90 -7.36
N ARG A 115 12.20 8.59 -7.05
CA ARG A 115 12.76 8.65 -5.68
C ARG A 115 13.15 10.08 -5.36
N LEU A 116 12.51 10.68 -4.35
CA LEU A 116 12.90 11.99 -3.85
C LEU A 116 14.35 11.95 -3.35
N LEU A 117 15.20 12.78 -3.97
CA LEU A 117 16.58 12.98 -3.56
C LEU A 117 16.59 14.03 -2.45
N HIS A 118 16.74 13.57 -1.21
CA HIS A 118 16.93 14.44 -0.06
C HIS A 118 18.41 14.83 -0.04
N GLU A 119 18.72 16.08 0.36
CA GLU A 119 20.09 16.59 0.48
C GLU A 119 20.79 17.00 -0.83
N LEU A 120 20.10 17.70 -1.72
CA LEU A 120 20.82 18.55 -2.67
C LEU A 120 21.45 19.70 -1.88
N SER A 121 22.71 19.55 -1.47
CA SER A 121 23.48 20.58 -0.77
C SER A 121 23.39 21.90 -1.52
N GLY A 122 22.60 22.81 -0.95
CA GLY A 122 22.12 24.01 -1.62
C GLY A 122 23.23 25.05 -1.76
N SER A 123 23.76 25.20 -2.98
CA SER A 123 24.45 26.42 -3.39
C SER A 123 23.56 27.34 -4.24
N VAL A 124 22.41 26.85 -4.75
CA VAL A 124 21.61 27.60 -5.75
C VAL A 124 20.29 28.14 -5.18
N LEU A 125 19.75 27.54 -4.12
CA LEU A 125 18.41 27.88 -3.60
C LEU A 125 18.41 28.79 -2.37
N ALA A 126 19.58 29.03 -1.76
CA ALA A 126 19.68 29.83 -0.53
C ALA A 126 19.32 31.31 -0.76
N GLU A 127 19.46 31.83 -1.98
CA GLU A 127 19.23 33.25 -2.28
C GLU A 127 17.79 33.59 -2.72
N SER A 128 16.96 32.60 -3.07
CA SER A 128 15.67 32.87 -3.73
C SER A 128 14.42 32.53 -2.91
N GLY A 129 14.55 31.95 -1.71
CA GLY A 129 13.39 31.53 -0.91
C GLY A 129 12.49 30.48 -1.60
N LEU A 130 12.97 29.88 -2.70
CA LEU A 130 12.27 28.87 -3.45
C LEU A 130 12.52 27.50 -2.83
N TYR A 131 11.43 26.78 -2.59
CA TYR A 131 11.47 25.36 -2.22
C TYR A 131 11.47 24.54 -3.50
N ALA A 132 12.50 23.70 -3.70
CA ALA A 132 12.61 22.81 -4.84
C ALA A 132 12.82 21.37 -4.37
N GLU A 133 12.05 20.45 -4.96
CA GLU A 133 12.17 19.01 -4.76
C GLU A 133 12.71 18.37 -6.05
N LEU A 134 13.69 17.48 -5.95
CA LEU A 134 14.19 16.73 -7.09
C LEU A 134 13.86 15.25 -6.97
N TYR A 135 13.21 14.73 -8.00
CA TYR A 135 12.77 13.35 -8.08
C TYR A 135 13.61 12.59 -9.10
N LEU A 136 14.32 11.57 -8.66
CA LEU A 136 15.07 10.68 -9.54
C LEU A 136 14.14 9.62 -10.14
N HIS A 137 13.87 9.73 -11.42
CA HIS A 137 13.06 8.78 -12.16
C HIS A 137 13.88 7.60 -12.69
N ALA A 138 13.22 6.47 -12.98
CA ALA A 138 13.81 5.40 -13.79
C ALA A 138 14.15 5.92 -15.19
N HIS A 139 15.20 5.36 -15.80
CA HIS A 139 15.64 5.77 -17.13
C HIS A 139 14.51 5.58 -18.17
N SER A 140 14.23 6.63 -18.92
CA SER A 140 13.26 6.65 -20.01
C SER A 140 13.79 7.57 -21.11
N ALA A 141 13.52 7.22 -22.37
CA ALA A 141 13.89 8.04 -23.53
C ALA A 141 13.17 9.41 -23.54
N ALA A 142 12.08 9.55 -22.78
CA ALA A 142 11.38 10.82 -22.60
C ALA A 142 12.02 11.73 -21.54
N ASN A 143 12.96 11.23 -20.73
CA ASN A 143 13.63 12.03 -19.71
C ASN A 143 14.64 12.97 -20.36
N SER A 144 14.55 14.26 -20.05
CA SER A 144 15.47 15.29 -20.57
C SER A 144 16.78 15.40 -19.80
N VAL A 145 16.86 14.81 -18.61
CA VAL A 145 18.03 14.90 -17.72
C VAL A 145 18.39 13.51 -17.22
N SER A 146 19.67 13.15 -17.30
CA SER A 146 20.21 11.86 -16.83
C SER A 146 21.37 12.06 -15.86
N LEU A 147 21.41 11.23 -14.81
CA LEU A 147 22.46 11.26 -13.79
C LEU A 147 23.51 10.18 -14.11
N TYR A 148 24.77 10.57 -14.32
CA TYR A 148 25.88 9.63 -14.47
C TYR A 148 26.83 9.70 -13.27
N ARG A 149 27.55 8.60 -13.02
CA ARG A 149 28.54 8.47 -11.92
C ARG A 149 29.68 9.52 -11.98
N SER A 150 29.81 10.24 -13.11
CA SER A 150 30.87 11.22 -13.38
C SER A 150 30.35 12.63 -13.72
N GLY A 151 29.07 12.94 -13.44
CA GLY A 151 28.43 14.23 -13.76
C GLY A 151 27.18 14.10 -14.64
N THR A 152 26.43 15.18 -14.80
CA THR A 152 25.24 15.26 -15.68
C THR A 152 25.67 15.63 -17.10
N ARG A 153 25.09 14.99 -18.11
CA ARG A 153 25.19 15.41 -19.53
C ARG A 153 23.85 15.93 -19.99
#